data_AF-A0A9D2EAU3-F1
#
_entry.id   AF-A0A9D2EAU3-F1
#
_cell.length_a   1.000
_cell.length_b   1.000
_cell.length_c   1.000
_cell.angle_alpha   90.00
_cell.angle_beta   90.00
_cell.angle_gamma   90.00
#
_symmetry.space_group_name_H-M   'P 1'
#
loop_
_entity.id
_entity.type
_entity.pdbx_description
1 polymer ?
#
loop_
_entity_poly.entity_id
_entity_poly.type
_entity_poly.pdbx_seq_one_letter_code
_entity_poly.pdbx_strand_id
1 'polypeptide(L)'
;MFLLVSIPTDVNDNRRHIHIFRKGGRHLHSVAKIWIERNGMKDIEIAESLLSAKDNAMIVAAIDRHWEFLNEQITRTFNGEKTKVKDIEK
;
A
#
# COMPACT_ATOMS: atom_id res chain seq x y z
N MET A 1 -9.66 9.73 -6.59
CA MET A 1 -9.78 8.79 -5.46
C MET A 1 -8.97 7.54 -5.74
N PHE A 2 -8.04 7.21 -4.84
CA PHE A 2 -7.19 6.01 -4.95
C PHE A 2 -7.75 4.88 -4.09
N LEU A 3 -7.41 3.65 -4.45
CA LEU A 3 -7.62 2.47 -3.63
C LEU A 3 -6.24 1.93 -3.24
N LEU A 4 -5.99 1.77 -1.95
CA LEU A 4 -4.80 1.13 -1.43
C LEU A 4 -5.13 -0.33 -1.14
N VAL A 5 -4.36 -1.25 -1.70
CA VAL A 5 -4.50 -2.68 -1.45
C VAL A 5 -3.17 -3.18 -0.93
N SER A 6 -3.20 -3.70 0.29
CA SER A 6 -2.11 -4.48 0.87
C SER A 6 -2.04 -5.81 0.12
N ILE A 7 -0.92 -6.09 -0.54
CA ILE A 7 -0.67 -7.38 -1.17
C ILE A 7 0.40 -8.10 -0.35
N PRO A 8 0.21 -9.39 -0.01
CA PRO A 8 1.25 -10.16 0.66
C PRO A 8 2.52 -10.20 -0.21
N THR A 9 3.66 -10.29 0.46
CA THR A 9 5.02 -10.27 -0.11
C THR A 9 5.11 -10.98 -1.46
N ASP A 10 5.86 -10.37 -2.37
CA ASP A 10 6.27 -11.05 -3.60
C ASP A 10 7.03 -12.32 -3.19
N VAL A 11 6.82 -13.43 -3.89
CA VAL A 11 7.49 -14.72 -3.56
C VAL A 11 9.01 -14.56 -3.57
N ASN A 12 9.52 -13.56 -4.29
CA ASN A 12 10.94 -13.26 -4.40
C ASN A 12 11.41 -12.10 -3.51
N ASP A 13 10.51 -11.40 -2.81
CA ASP A 13 10.85 -10.24 -1.99
C ASP A 13 10.02 -10.22 -0.70
N ASN A 14 10.68 -10.48 0.43
CA ASN A 14 10.10 -10.48 1.76
C ASN A 14 9.66 -9.08 2.25
N ARG A 15 9.78 -8.04 1.41
CA ARG A 15 9.32 -6.69 1.76
C ARG A 15 7.80 -6.56 1.67
N ARG A 16 7.23 -6.06 2.77
CA ARG A 16 5.82 -5.66 2.85
C ARG A 16 5.55 -4.49 1.90
N HIS A 17 4.51 -4.59 1.10
CA HIS A 17 4.23 -3.59 0.09
C HIS A 17 2.73 -3.36 -0.13
N ILE A 18 2.43 -2.19 -0.68
CA ILE A 18 1.08 -1.72 -0.98
C ILE A 18 1.00 -1.39 -2.46
N HIS A 19 -0.04 -1.89 -3.11
CA HIS A 19 -0.41 -1.48 -4.46
C HIS A 19 -1.44 -0.37 -4.42
N ILE A 20 -1.20 0.67 -5.20
CA ILE A 20 -2.12 1.78 -5.40
C ILE A 20 -2.86 1.56 -6.70
N PHE A 21 -4.18 1.68 -6.67
CA PHE A 21 -5.05 1.61 -7.85
C PHE A 21 -5.81 2.92 -8.01
N ARG A 22 -5.99 3.37 -9.25
CA ARG A 22 -6.84 4.53 -9.55
C ARG A 22 -8.29 4.07 -9.73
N LYS A 23 -9.21 4.57 -8.92
CA LYS A 23 -10.65 4.30 -9.09
C LYS A 23 -11.20 5.06 -10.30
N GLY A 24 -12.09 4.44 -11.06
CA GLY A 24 -12.80 5.06 -12.20
C GLY A 24 -12.37 4.60 -13.60
N GLY A 25 -11.38 3.71 -13.72
CA GLY A 25 -11.07 3.03 -14.98
C GLY A 25 -11.97 1.81 -15.22
N ARG A 26 -12.12 1.40 -16.48
CA ARG A 26 -12.84 0.16 -16.87
C ARG A 26 -12.19 -1.09 -16.26
N HIS A 27 -10.89 -1.02 -16.00
CA HIS A 27 -10.09 -2.06 -15.34
C HIS A 27 -9.27 -1.45 -14.20
N LEU A 28 -9.15 -2.18 -13.09
CA LEU A 28 -8.28 -1.81 -11.97
C LEU A 28 -6.82 -2.10 -12.37
N HIS A 29 -6.11 -1.05 -12.76
CA HIS A 29 -4.66 -1.11 -12.99
C HIS A 29 -3.91 -0.54 -11.79
N SER A 30 -2.86 -1.25 -11.36
CA SER A 30 -1.94 -0.73 -10.36
C SER A 30 -1.15 0.43 -10.98
N VAL A 31 -1.14 1.57 -10.29
CA VAL A 31 -0.49 2.81 -10.73
C VAL A 31 0.74 3.15 -9.89
N ALA A 32 0.92 2.48 -8.75
CA ALA A 32 2.14 2.55 -7.96
C ALA A 32 2.29 1.31 -7.06
N LYS A 33 3.54 0.97 -6.76
CA LYS A 33 3.98 -0.03 -5.77
C LYS A 33 4.83 0.68 -4.73
N ILE A 34 4.47 0.54 -3.46
CA ILE A 34 5.15 1.21 -2.35
C ILE A 34 5.56 0.15 -1.33
N TRP A 35 6.85 0.07 -1.03
CA TRP A 35 7.36 -0.68 0.11
C TRP A 35 7.09 0.09 1.39
N ILE A 36 6.74 -0.62 2.46
CA ILE A 36 6.40 0.01 3.75
C ILE A 36 7.22 -0.56 4.92
N GLU A 37 8.10 -1.51 4.64
CA GLU A 37 8.98 -2.15 5.62
C GLU A 37 10.30 -2.56 4.97
N ARG A 38 11.39 -2.36 5.71
CA ARG A 38 12.72 -2.88 5.40
C ARG A 38 13.31 -3.50 6.67
N ASN A 39 13.60 -4.79 6.62
CA ASN A 39 14.18 -5.55 7.74
C ASN A 39 13.38 -5.44 9.06
N GLY A 40 12.05 -5.51 8.98
CA GLY A 40 11.19 -5.41 10.18
C GLY A 40 10.98 -3.99 10.71
N MET A 41 11.58 -2.97 10.08
CA MET A 41 11.42 -1.56 10.47
C MET A 41 10.57 -0.81 9.45
N LYS A 42 9.78 0.15 9.95
CA LYS A 42 9.01 1.08 9.11
C LYS A 42 9.94 1.80 8.14
N ASP A 43 9.69 1.61 6.85
CA ASP A 43 10.45 2.22 5.76
C ASP A 43 9.51 2.41 4.56
N ILE A 44 9.18 3.65 4.21
CA ILE A 44 8.21 3.93 3.13
C ILE A 44 8.97 4.38 1.90
N GLU A 45 9.01 3.50 0.89
CA GLU A 45 9.76 3.72 -0.35
C GLU A 45 8.87 3.46 -1.56
N ILE A 46 8.88 4.38 -2.51
CA ILE A 46 8.18 4.20 -3.79
C ILE A 46 9.06 3.31 -4.67
N ALA A 47 8.66 2.05 -4.84
CA ALA A 47 9.36 1.10 -5.71
C ALA A 47 9.06 1.38 -7.18
N GLU A 48 7.80 1.64 -7.51
CA GLU A 48 7.33 1.94 -8.87
C GLU A 48 6.16 2.93 -8.80
N SER A 49 6.08 3.90 -9.71
CA SER A 49 4.94 4.82 -9.78
C SER A 49 4.76 5.47 -11.15
N LEU A 50 3.51 5.51 -11.60
CA LEU A 50 3.03 6.27 -12.77
C LEU A 50 2.36 7.60 -12.35
N LEU A 51 2.41 7.94 -11.07
CA LEU A 51 1.71 9.10 -10.51
C LEU A 51 2.58 10.36 -10.54
N SER A 52 1.91 11.51 -10.46
CA SER A 52 2.60 12.79 -10.31
C SER A 52 3.35 12.86 -8.98
N ALA A 53 4.38 13.70 -8.88
CA ALA A 53 5.10 13.93 -7.63
C ALA A 53 4.17 14.37 -6.48
N LYS A 54 3.15 15.18 -6.80
CA LYS A 54 2.13 15.64 -5.84
C LYS A 54 1.29 14.48 -5.30
N ASP A 55 0.81 13.60 -6.18
CA ASP A 55 0.00 12.44 -5.79
C ASP A 55 0.84 11.44 -4.98
N ASN A 56 2.08 11.21 -5.39
CA ASN A 56 3.04 10.38 -4.65
C ASN A 56 3.24 10.91 -3.22
N ALA A 57 3.52 12.20 -3.06
CA ALA A 57 3.69 12.81 -1.75
C ALA A 57 2.43 12.67 -0.87
N MET A 58 1.25 12.86 -1.46
CA MET A 58 -0.03 12.67 -0.75
C MET A 58 -0.22 11.23 -0.29
N ILE A 59 0.07 10.25 -1.14
CA ILE A 59 -0.08 8.82 -0.81
C ILE A 59 0.93 8.40 0.25
N VAL A 60 2.19 8.80 0.12
CA VAL A 60 3.23 8.50 1.12
C VAL A 60 2.83 9.06 2.49
N ALA A 61 2.34 10.31 2.54
CA ALA A 61 1.85 10.90 3.79
C ALA A 61 0.64 10.15 4.38
N ALA A 62 -0.26 9.64 3.53
CA ALA A 62 -1.40 8.85 3.99
C ALA A 62 -0.96 7.47 4.53
N ILE A 63 -0.01 6.81 3.86
CA ILE A 63 0.57 5.54 4.32
C ILE A 63 1.28 5.74 5.64
N ASP A 64 2.07 6.81 5.77
CA ASP A 64 2.81 7.12 6.99
C ASP A 64 1.88 7.30 8.20
N ARG A 65 0.80 8.07 8.02
CA ARG A 65 -0.23 8.34 9.04
C ARG A 65 -0.97 7.07 9.47
N HIS A 66 -1.27 6.18 8.53
CA HIS A 66 -2.08 4.98 8.79
C HIS A 66 -1.23 3.70 8.80
N TRP A 67 0.08 3.81 9.03
CA TRP A 67 1.04 2.72 8.85
C TRP A 67 0.70 1.50 9.70
N GLU A 68 0.35 1.68 10.98
CA GLU A 68 0.00 0.58 11.89
C GLU A 68 -1.19 -0.23 11.37
N PHE A 69 -2.24 0.47 10.94
CA PHE A 69 -3.43 -0.17 10.38
C PHE A 69 -3.09 -0.96 9.11
N LEU A 70 -2.33 -0.36 8.19
CA LEU A 70 -1.92 -1.00 6.94
C LEU A 70 -1.06 -2.24 7.21
N ASN A 71 -0.11 -2.14 8.13
CA ASN A 71 0.75 -3.25 8.51
C ASN A 71 -0.04 -4.39 9.17
N GLU A 72 -1.02 -4.07 10.02
CA GLU A 72 -1.95 -5.04 10.59
C GLU A 72 -2.75 -5.77 9.49
N GLN A 73 -3.24 -5.04 8.46
CA GLN A 73 -3.96 -5.67 7.35
C GLN A 73 -3.08 -6.63 6.54
N ILE A 74 -1.81 -6.30 6.36
CA ILE A 74 -0.84 -7.20 5.72
C ILE A 74 -0.68 -8.48 6.58
N THR A 75 -0.46 -8.33 7.88
CA THR A 75 -0.33 -9.49 8.79
C THR A 75 -1.57 -10.37 8.79
N ARG A 76 -2.78 -9.78 8.88
CA ARG A 76 -4.04 -10.52 8.76
C ARG A 76 -4.11 -11.33 7.46
N THR A 77 -3.71 -10.72 6.34
CA THR A 77 -3.67 -11.40 5.05
C THR A 77 -2.76 -12.62 5.07
N PHE A 78 -1.56 -12.50 5.66
CA PHE A 78 -0.63 -13.64 5.82
C PHE A 78 -1.18 -14.76 6.70
N ASN A 79 -1.91 -14.41 7.76
CA ASN A 79 -2.53 -15.38 8.65
C ASN A 79 -3.77 -16.05 8.04
N GLY A 80 -4.18 -15.68 6.81
CA GLY A 80 -5.44 -16.14 6.21
C GLY A 80 -6.68 -15.53 6.87
N GLU A 81 -6.51 -14.43 7.60
CA GLU A 81 -7.59 -13.71 8.27
C GLU A 81 -8.24 -12.67 7.35
N LYS A 82 -9.51 -12.36 7.63
CA LYS A 82 -10.25 -11.34 6.90
C LYS A 82 -9.67 -9.94 7.16
N THR A 83 -9.34 -9.23 6.08
CA THR A 83 -8.90 -7.83 6.11
C THR A 83 -10.08 -6.87 6.28
N LYS A 84 -9.77 -5.67 6.76
CA LYS A 84 -10.70 -4.56 6.92
C LYS A 84 -10.40 -3.47 5.90
N VAL A 85 -11.47 -2.82 5.44
CA VAL A 85 -11.38 -1.63 4.58
C VAL A 85 -11.55 -0.40 5.46
N LYS A 86 -10.66 0.58 5.30
CA LYS A 86 -10.73 1.87 5.98
C LYS A 86 -10.65 3.00 4.95
N ASP A 87 -11.38 4.07 5.20
CA ASP A 87 -11.18 5.33 4.48
C ASP A 87 -9.94 6.04 5.05
N ILE A 88 -8.94 6.26 4.20
CA ILE A 88 -7.67 6.89 4.58
C ILE A 88 -7.73 8.42 4.53
N GLU A 89 -8.78 9.01 3.93
CA GLU A 89 -9.01 10.46 3.89
C GLU A 89 -9.63 10.98 5.20
N LYS A 90 -10.22 10.09 6.01
CA LYS A 90 -10.83 10.37 7.33
C LYS A 90 -10.02 9.78 8.48
#